data_AF-A0A0M3JXU5-F1
#
_entry.id   AF-A0A0M3JXU5-F1
#
_cell.length_a   1.000
_cell.length_b   1.000
_cell.length_c   1.000
_cell.angle_alpha   90.00
_cell.angle_beta   90.00
_cell.angle_gamma   90.00
#
_symmetry.space_group_name_H-M   'P 1'
#
loop_
_entity.id
_entity.type
_entity.pdbx_description
1 polymer ?
#
loop_
_entity_poly.entity_id
_entity_poly.type
_entity_poly.pdbx_seq_one_letter_code
_entity_poly.pdbx_strand_id
1 'polypeptide(L)'
;MDSSKDDTSDLAQRLASIEQDCQPCRFTGSASAFAIGSYVLYCTQSGYYAKRPYSRLIVRCVAAEDWWQAFEMPKKFIFLMGVAGCGKSTVGVELANQLGARFIDADNYHTVENRSKMAKGIPLSDSDRLPWLQQIAAIAKESDAQIVVIACSALKRTYRQILSESLEDDYMFIHLDVPRTELERRLQSRKGHFFNKSLLDSQLTTLEKLQDERNSIILDADQCVANIITQIMSLLNQR
;
A
#
# COMPACT_ATOMS: atom_id res chain seq x y z
N MET A 1 -40.79 42.30 2.09
CA MET A 1 -41.09 40.86 2.20
C MET A 1 -41.28 40.36 0.78
N ASP A 2 -40.23 40.38 -0.04
CA ASP A 2 -38.93 39.71 0.07
C ASP A 2 -38.99 38.27 -0.50
N SER A 3 -38.22 38.12 -1.57
CA SER A 3 -37.53 36.95 -2.13
C SER A 3 -38.23 35.59 -2.17
N SER A 4 -38.90 35.29 -3.29
CA SER A 4 -39.09 33.89 -3.71
C SER A 4 -39.26 33.67 -5.22
N LYS A 5 -38.75 34.58 -6.08
CA LYS A 5 -38.91 34.43 -7.54
C LYS A 5 -37.66 34.60 -8.41
N ASP A 6 -36.47 34.84 -7.87
CA ASP A 6 -35.27 35.10 -8.70
C ASP A 6 -34.29 33.93 -8.87
N ASP A 7 -34.30 32.91 -8.01
CA ASP A 7 -33.21 31.91 -8.03
C ASP A 7 -33.32 30.85 -9.15
N THR A 8 -34.53 30.53 -9.63
CA THR A 8 -34.69 29.55 -10.72
C THR A 8 -34.38 30.13 -12.10
N SER A 9 -34.57 31.44 -12.27
CA SER A 9 -34.19 32.18 -13.48
C SER A 9 -32.66 32.27 -13.61
N ASP A 10 -31.97 32.57 -12.50
CA ASP A 10 -30.51 32.63 -12.45
C ASP A 10 -29.86 31.25 -12.67
N LEU A 11 -30.42 30.19 -12.08
CA LEU A 11 -29.88 28.84 -12.26
C LEU A 11 -30.08 28.31 -13.69
N ALA A 12 -31.23 28.59 -14.31
CA ALA A 12 -31.49 28.21 -15.70
C ALA A 12 -30.60 28.99 -16.68
N GLN A 13 -30.37 30.29 -16.43
CA GLN A 13 -29.42 31.09 -17.21
C GLN A 13 -27.97 30.62 -17.02
N ARG A 14 -27.59 30.21 -15.80
CA ARG A 14 -26.26 29.67 -15.51
C ARG A 14 -26.03 28.31 -16.16
N LEU A 15 -27.01 27.41 -16.13
CA LEU A 15 -26.94 26.11 -16.81
C LEU A 15 -26.89 26.28 -18.34
N ALA A 16 -27.67 27.21 -18.90
CA ALA A 16 -27.62 27.54 -20.33
C ALA A 16 -26.28 28.15 -20.75
N SER A 17 -25.61 28.92 -19.87
CA SER A 17 -24.24 29.42 -20.12
C SER A 17 -23.19 28.31 -20.06
N ILE A 18 -23.39 27.29 -19.22
CA ILE A 18 -22.49 26.14 -19.09
C ILE A 18 -22.61 25.21 -20.31
N GLU A 19 -23.81 25.01 -20.86
CA GLU A 19 -23.99 24.23 -22.10
C GLU A 19 -23.39 24.93 -23.33
N GLN A 20 -23.29 26.27 -23.33
CA GLN A 20 -22.62 27.04 -24.40
C GLN A 20 -21.09 27.00 -24.34
N ASP A 21 -20.50 26.67 -23.18
CA ASP A 21 -19.05 26.54 -22.98
C ASP A 21 -18.51 25.14 -23.33
N CYS A 22 -19.37 24.17 -23.67
CA CYS A 22 -18.96 22.89 -24.24
C CYS A 22 -18.60 23.02 -25.73
N GLN A 23 -17.50 23.71 -26.01
CA GLN A 23 -16.85 23.60 -27.32
C GLN A 23 -16.30 22.17 -27.49
N PRO A 24 -16.39 21.56 -28.69
CA PRO A 24 -15.86 20.23 -28.92
C PRO A 24 -14.37 20.21 -28.60
N CYS A 25 -13.91 19.21 -27.85
CA CYS A 25 -12.51 18.97 -27.54
C CYS A 25 -11.65 19.20 -28.80
N ARG A 26 -10.96 20.32 -28.85
CA ARG A 26 -10.24 20.75 -30.04
C ARG A 26 -8.88 20.06 -30.04
N PHE A 27 -8.66 19.15 -30.99
CA PHE A 27 -7.34 18.60 -31.29
C PHE A 27 -6.46 19.73 -31.83
N THR A 28 -5.64 20.36 -30.97
CA THR A 28 -4.67 21.37 -31.40
C THR A 28 -3.31 20.73 -31.66
N GLY A 29 -3.24 19.94 -32.74
CA GLY A 29 -2.00 19.62 -33.45
C GLY A 29 -1.07 18.57 -32.84
N SER A 30 -0.26 17.97 -33.71
CA SER A 30 0.89 17.13 -33.40
C SER A 30 2.17 17.87 -33.79
N ALA A 31 3.13 18.00 -32.88
CA ALA A 31 4.48 18.45 -33.23
C ALA A 31 5.40 17.23 -33.29
N SER A 32 5.73 16.77 -34.50
CA SER A 32 6.73 15.73 -34.72
C SER A 32 8.11 16.38 -34.87
N ALA A 33 8.95 16.28 -33.85
CA ALA A 33 10.39 16.48 -34.00
C ALA A 33 11.06 15.11 -33.90
N PHE A 34 11.53 14.60 -35.03
CA PHE A 34 12.36 13.39 -35.20
C PHE A 34 11.84 12.08 -34.55
N ALA A 35 11.26 11.22 -35.39
CA ALA A 35 11.18 9.75 -35.27
C ALA A 35 10.69 9.09 -33.95
N ILE A 36 10.15 9.83 -32.98
CA ILE A 36 9.50 9.26 -31.79
C ILE A 36 8.10 9.89 -31.68
N GLY A 37 7.07 9.08 -31.87
CA GLY A 37 5.67 9.47 -31.73
C GLY A 37 5.29 9.81 -30.29
N SER A 38 5.73 10.96 -29.79
CA SER A 38 5.35 11.46 -28.48
C SER A 38 4.02 12.21 -28.57
N TYR A 39 2.97 11.67 -27.97
CA TYR A 39 1.69 12.36 -27.83
C TYR A 39 1.67 13.06 -26.47
N VAL A 40 1.65 14.39 -26.49
CA VAL A 40 1.39 15.16 -25.27
C VAL A 40 -0.10 15.48 -25.23
N LEU A 41 -0.82 14.76 -24.38
CA LEU A 41 -2.25 14.99 -24.18
C LEU A 41 -2.42 16.09 -23.13
N TYR A 42 -2.84 17.26 -23.57
CA TYR A 42 -3.29 18.32 -22.67
C TYR A 42 -4.81 18.28 -22.57
N CYS A 43 -5.32 18.02 -21.36
CA CYS A 43 -6.68 18.37 -21.00
C CYS A 43 -6.64 19.68 -20.23
N THR A 44 -7.15 20.75 -20.82
CA THR A 44 -7.43 21.99 -20.09
C THR A 44 -8.93 22.06 -19.85
N GLN A 45 -9.37 22.10 -18.60
CA GLN A 45 -10.65 22.72 -18.26
C GLN A 45 -10.37 24.19 -17.97
N SER A 46 -11.04 25.11 -18.65
CA SER A 46 -10.97 26.53 -18.28
C SER A 46 -11.84 26.77 -17.05
N GLY A 47 -11.21 27.05 -15.92
CA GLY A 47 -11.89 27.44 -14.69
C GLY A 47 -10.93 28.12 -13.73
N TYR A 48 -11.33 29.28 -13.20
CA TYR A 48 -10.52 30.25 -12.45
C TYR A 48 -9.93 29.73 -11.11
N TYR A 49 -10.23 28.47 -10.72
CA TYR A 49 -9.72 27.81 -9.51
C TYR A 49 -9.21 26.39 -9.78
N ALA A 50 -8.23 26.22 -10.67
CA ALA A 50 -7.51 24.95 -10.81
C ALA A 50 -6.22 24.95 -9.96
N LYS A 51 -6.28 24.39 -8.75
CA LYS A 51 -5.06 24.01 -7.99
C LYS A 51 -4.49 22.70 -8.59
N ARG A 52 -3.34 22.85 -9.24
CA ARG A 52 -2.40 21.81 -9.75
C ARG A 52 -2.89 20.98 -10.96
N PRO A 53 -2.35 21.21 -12.18
CA PRO A 53 -2.51 20.27 -13.28
C PRO A 53 -1.65 19.03 -13.01
N TYR A 54 -2.27 17.85 -12.98
CA TYR A 54 -1.54 16.59 -13.12
C TYR A 54 -1.38 16.32 -14.62
N SER A 55 -0.20 16.60 -15.17
CA SER A 55 0.17 16.17 -16.51
C SER A 55 0.47 14.66 -16.48
N ARG A 56 -0.37 13.84 -17.12
CA ARG A 56 -0.03 12.43 -17.39
C ARG A 56 0.57 12.37 -18.80
N LEU A 57 1.90 12.43 -18.88
CA LEU A 57 2.62 12.25 -20.14
C LEU A 57 2.53 10.77 -20.53
N ILE A 58 1.74 10.46 -21.56
CA ILE A 58 1.69 9.11 -22.15
C ILE A 58 2.55 9.15 -23.41
N VAL A 59 3.85 8.88 -23.26
CA VAL A 59 4.74 8.67 -24.41
C VAL A 59 4.49 7.26 -24.94
N ARG A 60 3.87 7.14 -26.11
CA ARG A 60 3.79 5.87 -26.83
C ARG A 60 4.91 5.84 -27.87
N CYS A 61 6.12 5.48 -27.45
CA CYS A 61 7.23 5.24 -28.38
C CYS A 61 6.87 4.05 -29.30
N VAL A 62 6.54 4.33 -30.56
CA VAL A 62 6.45 3.33 -31.64
C VAL A 62 7.72 3.46 -32.49
N ALA A 63 8.87 3.29 -31.86
CA ALA A 63 10.19 3.14 -32.50
C ALA A 63 11.26 3.11 -31.40
N ALA A 64 11.31 1.99 -30.68
CA ALA A 64 12.43 1.62 -29.84
C ALA A 64 12.23 0.16 -29.43
N GLU A 65 12.56 -0.76 -30.33
CA GLU A 65 13.13 -2.01 -29.87
C GLU A 65 14.28 -1.62 -28.94
N ASP A 66 14.24 -2.08 -27.68
CA ASP A 66 15.24 -1.87 -26.60
C ASP A 66 15.09 -0.67 -25.62
N TRP A 67 13.93 0.01 -25.53
CA TRP A 67 13.68 1.03 -24.46
C TRP A 67 12.64 0.64 -23.40
N TRP A 68 12.33 -0.65 -23.27
CA TRP A 68 11.95 -1.21 -21.97
C TRP A 68 13.25 -1.64 -21.30
N GLN A 69 13.93 -0.74 -20.60
CA GLN A 69 14.66 -1.22 -19.43
C GLN A 69 13.63 -2.00 -18.62
N ALA A 70 13.87 -3.29 -18.45
CA ALA A 70 13.02 -4.18 -17.71
C ALA A 70 12.72 -3.54 -16.35
N PHE A 71 11.59 -2.85 -16.25
CA PHE A 71 10.92 -2.68 -14.99
C PHE A 71 10.48 -4.11 -14.68
N GLU A 72 11.33 -4.87 -14.00
CA GLU A 72 10.86 -6.01 -13.24
C GLU A 72 9.70 -5.47 -12.41
N MET A 73 8.49 -5.96 -12.74
CA MET A 73 7.32 -5.56 -12.01
C MET A 73 7.55 -5.99 -10.57
N PRO A 74 7.37 -5.09 -9.59
CA PRO A 74 7.59 -5.45 -8.19
C PRO A 74 6.71 -6.65 -7.87
N LYS A 75 7.23 -7.55 -7.02
CA LYS A 75 6.53 -8.75 -6.56
C LYS A 75 5.08 -8.41 -6.22
N LYS A 76 4.13 -9.19 -6.76
CA LYS A 76 2.68 -8.94 -6.57
C LYS A 76 2.32 -8.90 -5.08
N PHE A 77 2.89 -9.80 -4.27
CA PHE A 77 2.55 -9.92 -2.86
C PHE A 77 3.66 -9.41 -1.94
N ILE A 78 3.44 -8.28 -1.25
CA ILE A 78 4.41 -7.68 -0.34
C ILE A 78 3.93 -7.87 1.10
N PHE A 79 4.58 -8.76 1.85
CA PHE A 79 4.31 -9.00 3.27
C PHE A 79 5.19 -8.11 4.15
N LEU A 80 4.58 -7.18 4.87
CA LEU A 80 5.26 -6.43 5.93
C LEU A 80 5.17 -7.23 7.23
N MET A 81 6.31 -7.72 7.71
CA MET A 81 6.41 -8.56 8.90
C MET A 81 7.17 -7.88 10.05
N GLY A 82 6.98 -8.43 11.25
CA GLY A 82 7.57 -7.91 12.48
C GLY A 82 6.60 -7.94 13.66
N VAL A 83 7.11 -7.66 14.86
CA VAL A 83 6.34 -7.70 16.11
C VAL A 83 5.34 -6.54 16.23
N ALA A 84 4.44 -6.61 17.21
CA ALA A 84 3.51 -5.52 17.49
C ALA A 84 4.28 -4.23 17.81
N GLY A 85 3.82 -3.10 17.26
CA GLY A 85 4.47 -1.80 17.47
C GLY A 85 5.58 -1.45 16.48
N CYS A 86 6.02 -2.36 15.61
CA CYS A 86 7.05 -2.03 14.61
C CYS A 86 6.55 -1.12 13.46
N GLY A 87 5.23 -0.95 13.32
CA GLY A 87 4.64 -0.01 12.35
C GLY A 87 4.08 -0.62 11.07
N LYS A 88 3.92 -1.96 10.99
CA LYS A 88 3.39 -2.67 9.79
C LYS A 88 2.17 -2.00 9.16
N SER A 89 1.12 -1.71 9.94
CA SER A 89 -0.11 -1.12 9.38
C SER A 89 0.11 0.30 8.87
N THR A 90 0.89 1.12 9.59
CA THR A 90 1.21 2.49 9.17
C THR A 90 2.04 2.51 7.88
N VAL A 91 3.11 1.71 7.84
CA VAL A 91 3.97 1.59 6.65
C VAL A 91 3.20 0.95 5.50
N GLY A 92 2.35 -0.05 5.77
CA GLY A 92 1.59 -0.77 4.75
C GLY A 92 0.53 0.07 4.06
N VAL A 93 -0.19 0.91 4.81
CA VAL A 93 -1.15 1.86 4.23
C VAL A 93 -0.43 2.86 3.32
N GLU A 94 0.67 3.44 3.78
CA GLU A 94 1.42 4.42 2.99
C GLU A 94 2.05 3.78 1.74
N LEU A 95 2.64 2.59 1.89
CA LEU A 95 3.22 1.84 0.77
C LEU A 95 2.15 1.50 -0.27
N ALA A 96 0.98 1.04 0.18
CA ALA A 96 -0.12 0.72 -0.73
C ALA A 96 -0.62 1.95 -1.48
N ASN A 97 -0.71 3.12 -0.81
CA ASN A 97 -1.09 4.37 -1.46
C ASN A 97 -0.09 4.78 -2.55
N GLN A 98 1.22 4.64 -2.31
CA GLN A 98 2.24 4.99 -3.29
C GLN A 98 2.29 4.03 -4.48
N LEU A 99 2.03 2.74 -4.25
CA LEU A 99 2.03 1.71 -5.29
C LEU A 99 0.68 1.58 -6.03
N GLY A 100 -0.38 2.26 -5.56
CA GLY A 100 -1.74 1.98 -6.03
C GLY A 100 -2.19 0.55 -5.73
N ALA A 101 -1.66 -0.04 -4.66
CA ALA A 101 -1.87 -1.43 -4.28
C ALA A 101 -3.08 -1.61 -3.35
N ARG A 102 -3.55 -2.85 -3.24
CA ARG A 102 -4.52 -3.22 -2.20
C ARG A 102 -3.79 -3.43 -0.87
N PHE A 103 -4.24 -2.77 0.19
CA PHE A 103 -3.74 -3.02 1.55
C PHE A 103 -4.63 -4.02 2.30
N ILE A 104 -4.00 -4.96 3.01
CA ILE A 104 -4.64 -5.95 3.87
C ILE A 104 -3.95 -5.93 5.23
N ASP A 105 -4.70 -5.64 6.30
CA ASP A 105 -4.23 -5.83 7.66
C ASP A 105 -4.66 -7.20 8.19
N ALA A 106 -3.70 -8.12 8.36
CA ALA A 106 -3.98 -9.49 8.76
C ALA A 106 -4.59 -9.58 10.17
N ASP A 107 -4.34 -8.60 11.04
CA ASP A 107 -4.86 -8.60 12.41
C ASP A 107 -6.40 -8.53 12.42
N ASN A 108 -7.03 -7.98 11.37
CA ASN A 108 -8.48 -7.89 11.22
C ASN A 108 -9.15 -9.26 11.00
N TYR A 109 -8.40 -10.26 10.54
CA TYR A 109 -8.91 -11.59 10.19
C TYR A 109 -8.76 -12.61 11.32
N HIS A 110 -8.28 -12.20 12.49
CA HIS A 110 -8.32 -13.07 13.67
C HIS A 110 -9.78 -13.36 14.09
N THR A 111 -9.99 -14.52 14.71
CA THR A 111 -11.27 -14.84 15.36
C THR A 111 -11.48 -13.98 16.60
N VAL A 112 -12.73 -13.91 17.09
CA VAL A 112 -13.05 -13.19 18.34
C VAL A 112 -12.30 -13.81 19.52
N GLU A 113 -12.17 -15.14 19.54
CA GLU A 113 -11.45 -15.89 20.55
C GLU A 113 -9.96 -15.53 20.58
N ASN A 114 -9.31 -15.48 19.40
CA ASN A 114 -7.91 -15.10 19.29
C ASN A 114 -7.68 -13.65 19.71
N ARG A 115 -8.56 -12.73 19.31
CA ARG A 115 -8.52 -11.34 19.78
C ARG A 115 -8.69 -11.25 21.30
N SER A 116 -9.59 -12.03 21.88
CA SER A 116 -9.81 -12.06 23.34
C SER A 116 -8.59 -12.59 24.10
N LYS A 117 -7.95 -13.66 23.61
CA LYS A 117 -6.69 -14.18 24.16
C LYS A 117 -5.61 -13.10 24.16
N MET A 118 -5.37 -12.46 23.01
CA MET A 118 -4.36 -11.40 22.88
C MET A 118 -4.68 -10.17 23.74
N ALA A 119 -5.95 -9.78 23.85
CA ALA A 119 -6.39 -8.67 24.71
C ALA A 119 -6.11 -8.95 26.20
N LYS A 120 -6.17 -10.23 26.61
CA LYS A 120 -5.80 -10.69 27.96
C LYS A 120 -4.29 -10.91 28.14
N GLY A 121 -3.48 -10.66 27.11
CA GLY A 121 -2.04 -10.94 27.13
C GLY A 121 -1.67 -12.41 27.03
N ILE A 122 -2.62 -13.27 26.66
CA ILE A 122 -2.40 -14.70 26.49
C ILE A 122 -1.84 -14.89 25.07
N PRO A 123 -0.62 -15.42 24.91
CA PRO A 123 -0.05 -15.66 23.59
C PRO A 123 -0.84 -16.76 22.87
N LEU A 124 -1.05 -16.56 21.57
CA LEU A 124 -1.68 -17.59 20.73
C LEU A 124 -0.73 -18.78 20.56
N SER A 125 -1.29 -19.99 20.42
CA SER A 125 -0.52 -21.17 20.01
C SER A 125 -0.34 -21.22 18.48
N ASP A 126 0.39 -22.22 18.00
CA ASP A 126 0.53 -22.47 16.56
C ASP A 126 -0.81 -22.97 15.96
N SER A 127 -1.56 -23.77 16.72
CA SER A 127 -2.91 -24.23 16.32
C SER A 127 -3.92 -23.10 16.25
N ASP A 128 -3.80 -22.08 17.11
CA ASP A 128 -4.64 -20.87 17.04
C ASP A 128 -4.34 -20.03 15.78
N ARG A 129 -3.08 -20.04 15.31
CA ARG A 129 -2.62 -19.23 14.17
C ARG A 129 -2.80 -19.92 12.82
N LEU A 130 -2.75 -21.24 12.76
CA LEU A 130 -2.80 -21.99 11.50
C LEU A 130 -4.04 -21.64 10.63
N PRO A 131 -5.28 -21.66 11.15
CA PRO A 131 -6.46 -21.31 10.34
C PRO A 131 -6.41 -19.86 9.85
N TRP A 132 -5.90 -18.95 10.68
CA TRP A 132 -5.72 -17.55 10.33
C TRP A 132 -4.69 -17.35 9.21
N LEU A 133 -3.54 -18.03 9.28
CA LEU A 133 -2.51 -17.97 8.23
C LEU A 133 -3.03 -18.51 6.89
N GLN A 134 -3.75 -19.63 6.92
CA GLN A 134 -4.37 -20.20 5.71
C GLN A 134 -5.41 -19.25 5.11
N GLN A 135 -6.20 -18.58 5.95
CA GLN A 135 -7.16 -17.57 5.49
C GLN A 135 -6.45 -16.38 4.82
N ILE A 136 -5.37 -15.86 5.40
CA ILE A 136 -4.61 -14.76 4.79
C ILE A 136 -3.97 -15.18 3.46
N ALA A 137 -3.42 -16.39 3.38
CA ALA A 137 -2.86 -16.92 2.15
C ALA A 137 -3.93 -17.03 1.04
N ALA A 138 -5.12 -17.52 1.37
CA ALA A 138 -6.25 -17.60 0.44
C ALA A 138 -6.69 -16.21 -0.04
N ILE A 139 -6.87 -15.25 0.87
CA ILE A 139 -7.26 -13.87 0.53
C ILE A 139 -6.22 -13.20 -0.36
N ALA A 140 -4.93 -13.41 -0.09
CA ALA A 140 -3.86 -12.90 -0.93
C ALA A 140 -3.99 -13.49 -2.34
N LYS A 141 -4.08 -14.83 -2.46
CA LYS A 141 -4.17 -15.52 -3.74
C LYS A 141 -5.40 -15.13 -4.57
N GLU A 142 -6.56 -14.97 -3.94
CA GLU A 142 -7.82 -14.58 -4.59
C GLU A 142 -7.88 -13.11 -5.01
N SER A 143 -6.87 -12.30 -4.66
CA SER A 143 -6.87 -10.87 -5.00
C SER A 143 -6.53 -10.63 -6.48
N ASP A 144 -7.48 -9.98 -7.18
CA ASP A 144 -7.32 -9.49 -8.55
C ASP A 144 -6.47 -8.21 -8.67
N ALA A 145 -6.06 -7.62 -7.55
CA ALA A 145 -5.21 -6.44 -7.56
C ALA A 145 -3.82 -6.75 -8.15
N GLN A 146 -3.23 -5.77 -8.85
CA GLN A 146 -1.89 -5.92 -9.45
C GLN A 146 -0.80 -6.05 -8.39
N ILE A 147 -0.94 -5.36 -7.26
CA ILE A 147 -0.05 -5.44 -6.09
C ILE A 147 -0.92 -5.53 -4.83
N VAL A 148 -0.50 -6.35 -3.89
CA VAL A 148 -1.15 -6.54 -2.58
C VAL A 148 -0.11 -6.37 -1.49
N VAL A 149 -0.32 -5.39 -0.61
CA VAL A 149 0.52 -5.14 0.57
C VAL A 149 -0.20 -5.71 1.79
N ILE A 150 0.46 -6.62 2.51
CA ILE A 150 -0.13 -7.38 3.61
C ILE A 150 0.66 -7.12 4.88
N ALA A 151 0.05 -6.46 5.87
CA ALA A 151 0.61 -6.37 7.21
C ALA A 151 0.32 -7.66 7.96
N CYS A 152 1.34 -8.50 8.22
CA CYS A 152 1.18 -9.78 8.90
C CYS A 152 2.40 -10.06 9.79
N SER A 153 2.21 -10.50 11.03
CA SER A 153 3.35 -10.69 11.94
C SER A 153 4.39 -11.71 11.42
N ALA A 154 3.94 -12.78 10.75
CA ALA A 154 4.76 -13.81 10.09
C ALA A 154 6.08 -14.20 10.82
N LEU A 155 6.00 -14.37 12.14
CA LEU A 155 7.18 -14.41 13.04
C LEU A 155 8.05 -15.66 12.88
N LYS A 156 7.45 -16.82 12.55
CA LYS A 156 8.14 -18.09 12.34
C LYS A 156 8.34 -18.39 10.86
N ARG A 157 9.39 -19.14 10.52
CA ARG A 157 9.66 -19.61 9.16
C ARG A 157 8.53 -20.46 8.61
N THR A 158 7.94 -21.32 9.44
CA THR A 158 6.79 -22.15 9.06
C THR A 158 5.57 -21.30 8.68
N TYR A 159 5.37 -20.15 9.33
CA TYR A 159 4.28 -19.23 8.98
C TYR A 159 4.52 -18.56 7.64
N ARG A 160 5.75 -18.14 7.37
CA ARG A 160 6.15 -17.56 6.09
C ARG A 160 5.97 -18.55 4.95
N GLN A 161 6.34 -19.81 5.17
CA GLN A 161 6.12 -20.90 4.22
C GLN A 161 4.63 -21.10 3.91
N ILE A 162 3.75 -21.16 4.91
CA ILE A 162 2.30 -21.28 4.70
C ILE A 162 1.75 -20.11 3.87
N LEU A 163 2.20 -18.89 4.15
CA LEU A 163 1.75 -17.69 3.44
C LEU A 163 2.22 -17.66 1.99
N SER A 164 3.42 -18.17 1.71
CA SER A 164 4.05 -18.09 0.39
C SER A 164 3.86 -19.32 -0.49
N GLU A 165 3.44 -20.46 0.07
CA GLU A 165 3.35 -21.77 -0.61
C GLU A 165 2.55 -21.69 -1.91
N SER A 166 1.51 -20.86 -1.96
CA SER A 166 0.59 -20.78 -3.10
C SER A 166 0.83 -19.59 -4.04
N LEU A 167 1.95 -18.86 -3.86
CA LEU A 167 2.22 -17.57 -4.51
C LEU A 167 3.33 -17.61 -5.58
N GLU A 168 3.79 -18.80 -5.99
CA GLU A 168 4.69 -19.00 -7.16
C GLU A 168 5.91 -18.06 -7.22
N ASP A 169 6.58 -17.84 -6.08
CA ASP A 169 7.73 -16.91 -5.93
C ASP A 169 7.43 -15.42 -6.26
N ASP A 170 6.17 -15.05 -6.46
CA ASP A 170 5.71 -13.66 -6.70
C ASP A 170 5.39 -12.91 -5.41
N TYR A 171 6.18 -13.17 -4.37
CA TYR A 171 6.04 -12.59 -3.05
C TYR A 171 7.35 -11.98 -2.54
N MET A 172 7.26 -11.08 -1.56
CA MET A 172 8.39 -10.49 -0.83
C MET A 172 8.04 -10.33 0.64
N PHE A 173 8.88 -10.80 1.55
CA PHE A 173 8.80 -10.50 2.97
C PHE A 173 9.73 -9.33 3.33
N ILE A 174 9.17 -8.30 3.96
CA ILE A 174 9.92 -7.15 4.48
C ILE A 174 9.79 -7.17 5.99
N HIS A 175 10.87 -7.53 6.68
CA HIS A 175 10.94 -7.48 8.12
C HIS A 175 11.28 -6.06 8.58
N LEU A 176 10.31 -5.40 9.21
CA LEU A 176 10.49 -4.12 9.87
C LEU A 176 11.12 -4.37 11.25
N ASP A 177 12.44 -4.34 11.30
CA ASP A 177 13.22 -4.53 12.52
C ASP A 177 13.25 -3.22 13.31
N VAL A 178 12.87 -3.30 14.59
CA VAL A 178 12.86 -2.14 15.49
C VAL A 178 13.46 -2.58 16.82
N PRO A 179 14.40 -1.81 17.39
CA PRO A 179 14.96 -2.13 18.70
C PRO A 179 13.88 -2.29 19.77
N ARG A 180 14.08 -3.23 20.69
CA ARG A 180 13.15 -3.50 21.79
C ARG A 180 12.78 -2.24 22.58
N THR A 181 13.76 -1.41 22.89
CA THR A 181 13.57 -0.15 23.65
C THR A 181 12.60 0.79 22.94
N GLU A 182 12.70 0.89 21.62
CA GLU A 182 11.81 1.71 20.81
C GLU A 182 10.42 1.10 20.68
N LEU A 183 10.31 -0.23 20.53
CA LEU A 183 9.02 -0.94 20.54
C LEU A 183 8.25 -0.69 21.84
N GLU A 184 8.92 -0.81 23.00
CA GLU A 184 8.32 -0.52 24.30
C GLU A 184 7.84 0.93 24.38
N ARG A 185 8.66 1.90 23.94
CA ARG A 185 8.29 3.33 23.90
C ARG A 185 7.08 3.61 23.01
N ARG A 186 7.04 3.04 21.80
CA ARG A 186 5.93 3.18 20.84
C ARG A 186 4.63 2.58 21.39
N LEU A 187 4.71 1.40 22.00
CA LEU A 187 3.51 0.74 22.53
C LEU A 187 2.98 1.42 23.80
N GLN A 188 3.85 1.95 24.67
CA GLN A 188 3.43 2.72 25.86
C GLN A 188 2.75 4.04 25.52
N SER A 189 3.19 4.71 24.44
CA SER A 189 2.61 5.98 23.99
C SER A 189 1.29 5.82 23.22
N ARG A 190 0.91 4.60 22.85
CA ARG A 190 -0.31 4.32 22.09
C ARG A 190 -1.54 4.45 22.99
N LYS A 191 -2.30 5.54 22.82
CA LYS A 191 -3.59 5.74 23.51
C LYS A 191 -4.61 4.69 23.04
N GLY A 192 -5.35 4.10 23.99
CA GLY A 192 -6.51 3.23 23.70
C GLY A 192 -6.23 1.74 23.51
N HIS A 193 -4.96 1.30 23.49
CA HIS A 193 -4.61 -0.12 23.56
C HIS A 193 -3.84 -0.39 24.84
N PHE A 194 -4.31 -1.34 25.65
CA PHE A 194 -3.61 -1.75 26.86
C PHE A 194 -2.28 -2.40 26.47
N PHE A 195 -1.16 -1.73 26.76
CA PHE A 195 0.17 -2.26 26.51
C PHE A 195 0.41 -3.44 27.45
N ASN A 196 0.51 -4.65 26.88
CA ASN A 196 0.94 -5.81 27.65
C ASN A 196 2.39 -6.18 27.29
N LYS A 197 3.31 -5.88 28.21
CA LYS A 197 4.74 -6.19 28.06
C LYS A 197 4.98 -7.69 27.84
N SER A 198 4.21 -8.57 28.49
CA SER A 198 4.37 -10.02 28.34
C SER A 198 4.04 -10.50 26.92
N LEU A 199 3.13 -9.80 26.22
CA LEU A 199 2.80 -10.11 24.84
C LEU A 199 3.93 -9.72 23.89
N LEU A 200 4.56 -8.57 24.10
CA LEU A 200 5.75 -8.16 23.35
C LEU A 200 6.90 -9.14 23.58
N ASP A 201 7.13 -9.55 24.83
CA ASP A 201 8.15 -10.55 25.18
C ASP A 201 7.91 -11.86 24.42
N SER A 202 6.68 -12.37 24.46
CA SER A 202 6.31 -13.58 23.72
C SER A 202 6.54 -13.45 22.22
N GLN A 203 6.20 -12.31 21.62
CA GLN A 203 6.41 -12.09 20.19
C GLN A 203 7.90 -12.00 19.81
N LEU A 204 8.71 -11.32 20.62
CA LEU A 204 10.17 -11.25 20.40
C LEU A 204 10.83 -12.63 20.55
N THR A 205 10.38 -13.45 21.51
CA THR A 205 10.85 -14.84 21.66
C THR A 205 10.39 -15.72 20.50
N THR A 206 9.20 -15.46 19.93
CA THR A 206 8.64 -16.21 18.80
C THR A 206 9.26 -15.80 17.46
N LEU A 207 9.87 -14.61 17.38
CA LEU A 207 10.47 -14.09 16.15
C LEU A 207 11.72 -14.90 15.78
N GLU A 208 11.58 -15.72 14.75
CA GLU A 208 12.68 -16.38 14.08
C GLU A 208 13.25 -15.41 13.05
N LYS A 209 14.48 -14.92 13.29
CA LYS A 209 15.17 -14.00 12.38
C LYS A 209 15.20 -14.57 10.96
N LEU A 210 14.99 -13.69 9.98
CA LEU A 210 15.21 -14.04 8.59
C LEU A 210 16.69 -14.43 8.41
N GLN A 211 16.91 -15.64 7.92
CA GLN A 211 18.23 -16.11 7.51
C GLN A 211 18.28 -16.07 5.97
N ASP A 212 18.64 -17.17 5.32
CA ASP A 212 18.76 -17.27 3.86
C ASP A 212 17.41 -17.56 3.17
N GLU A 213 16.34 -16.93 3.66
CA GLU A 213 15.01 -17.09 3.07
C GLU A 213 14.92 -16.28 1.77
N ARG A 214 14.50 -16.95 0.68
CA ARG A 214 14.29 -16.30 -0.60
C ARG A 214 13.25 -15.18 -0.46
N ASN A 215 13.40 -14.16 -1.30
CA ASN A 215 12.50 -13.01 -1.35
C ASN A 215 12.22 -12.38 0.03
N SER A 216 13.24 -12.29 0.87
CA SER A 216 13.12 -11.73 2.22
C SER A 216 14.17 -10.65 2.42
N ILE A 217 13.77 -9.53 3.02
CA ILE A 217 14.65 -8.41 3.36
C ILE A 217 14.40 -7.96 4.80
N ILE A 218 15.47 -7.53 5.47
CA ILE A 218 15.40 -6.88 6.77
C ILE A 218 15.60 -5.39 6.54
N LEU A 219 14.73 -4.57 7.13
CA LEU A 219 14.77 -3.13 7.04
C LEU A 219 14.72 -2.53 8.44
N ASP A 220 15.64 -1.64 8.74
CA ASP A 220 15.58 -0.84 9.96
C ASP A 220 14.35 0.09 9.90
N ALA A 221 13.45 -0.07 10.87
CA ALA A 221 12.23 0.72 11.00
C ALA A 221 12.27 1.68 12.21
N ASP A 222 13.44 1.93 12.79
CA ASP A 222 13.67 3.02 13.75
C ASP A 222 13.95 4.38 13.07
N GLN A 223 13.08 4.72 12.13
CA GLN A 223 13.16 5.94 11.33
C GLN A 223 11.75 6.42 10.95
N CYS A 224 11.65 7.61 10.36
CA CYS A 224 10.36 8.13 9.93
C CYS A 224 9.79 7.29 8.76
N VAL A 225 8.45 7.22 8.68
CA VAL A 225 7.74 6.41 7.67
C VAL A 225 8.17 6.79 6.25
N ALA A 226 8.38 8.07 5.96
CA ALA A 226 8.81 8.53 4.64
C ALA A 226 10.12 7.85 4.20
N ASN A 227 11.13 7.78 5.08
CA ASN A 227 12.41 7.14 4.76
C ASN A 227 12.26 5.62 4.58
N ILE A 228 11.45 4.97 5.42
CA ILE A 228 11.13 3.53 5.29
C ILE A 228 10.56 3.26 3.89
N ILE A 229 9.58 4.06 3.46
CA ILE A 229 8.95 3.89 2.16
C ILE A 229 9.93 4.15 1.02
N THR A 230 10.73 5.21 1.09
CA THR A 230 11.77 5.46 0.08
C THR A 230 12.73 4.28 -0.06
N GLN A 231 13.15 3.67 1.05
CA GLN A 231 14.01 2.48 1.01
C GLN A 231 13.30 1.27 0.40
N ILE A 232 12.06 0.99 0.79
CA ILE A 232 11.26 -0.10 0.22
C ILE A 232 11.10 0.10 -1.30
N MET A 233 10.72 1.28 -1.74
CA MET A 233 10.56 1.60 -3.16
C MET A 233 11.87 1.44 -3.94
N SER A 234 13.00 1.86 -3.36
CA SER A 234 14.31 1.65 -3.98
C SER A 234 14.65 0.16 -4.13
N LEU A 235 14.33 -0.66 -3.13
CA LEU A 235 14.60 -2.10 -3.15
C LEU A 235 13.70 -2.85 -4.13
N LEU A 236 12.46 -2.40 -4.29
CA LEU A 236 11.51 -2.96 -5.26
C LEU A 236 11.87 -2.64 -6.72
N ASN A 237 12.65 -1.58 -6.97
CA ASN A 237 13.09 -1.19 -8.32
C ASN A 237 14.44 -1.80 -8.75
N GLN A 238 15.17 -2.45 -7.83
CA GLN A 238 16.51 -3.01 -8.09
C GLN A 238 16.49 -4.53 -8.38
N ARG A 239 15.30 -5.13 -8.46
CA ARG A 239 15.01 -6.56 -8.60
C ARG A 239 13.73 -6.73 -9.39
#